data_AF-A0A1M4WII5-F1
#
_entry.id   AF-A0A1M4WII5-F1
#
_cell.length_a   1.000
_cell.length_b   1.000
_cell.length_c   1.000
_cell.angle_alpha   90.00
_cell.angle_beta   90.00
_cell.angle_gamma   90.00
#
_symmetry.space_group_name_H-M   'P 1'
#
loop_
_entity.id
_entity.type
_entity.pdbx_description
1 polymer ?
#
loop_
_entity_poly.entity_id
_entity_poly.type
_entity_poly.pdbx_seq_one_letter_code
_entity_poly.pdbx_strand_id
1 'polypeptide(L)'
;MNYLNQIRKPRLSDIGLIIIDLVPKCINIDSEYQLFRILPYELSARIERSVYNIRKRKLFYYRGLLRNKLAEHIPSGNYYIVDSMPFEVCKLSRSSPK
;
A
#
# COMPACT_ATOMS: atom_id res chain seq x y z
N MET A 1 19.18 -6.06 10.47
CA MET A 1 18.69 -6.91 9.36
C MET A 1 18.79 -6.12 8.05
N ASN A 2 19.92 -6.21 7.36
CA ASN A 2 20.19 -5.47 6.13
C ASN A 2 19.37 -6.01 4.95
N TYR A 3 18.95 -5.12 4.04
CA TYR A 3 18.43 -5.47 2.71
C TYR A 3 19.44 -6.29 1.88
N LEU A 4 20.71 -6.33 2.31
CA LEU A 4 21.80 -7.11 1.73
C LEU A 4 21.59 -8.62 1.79
N ASN A 5 20.80 -9.13 2.75
CA ASN A 5 20.53 -10.57 2.86
C ASN A 5 19.31 -10.96 2.02
N GLN A 6 19.41 -10.81 0.70
CA GLN A 6 18.42 -11.31 -0.23
C GLN A 6 19.12 -12.06 -1.38
N ILE A 7 18.58 -13.22 -1.76
CA ILE A 7 19.21 -14.13 -2.72
C ILE A 7 19.35 -13.47 -4.11
N ARG A 8 18.36 -12.69 -4.53
CA ARG A 8 18.34 -12.04 -5.85
C ARG A 8 18.67 -10.56 -5.73
N LYS A 9 19.44 -9.92 -6.59
CA LYS A 9 19.66 -8.46 -6.47
C LYS A 9 18.38 -7.68 -6.84
N PRO A 10 17.90 -6.73 -6.02
CA PRO A 10 16.72 -5.94 -6.37
C PRO A 10 17.03 -4.97 -7.51
N ARG A 11 16.13 -4.87 -8.51
CA ARG A 11 16.23 -3.90 -9.62
C ARG A 11 15.55 -2.56 -9.33
N LEU A 12 14.61 -2.54 -8.38
CA LEU A 12 13.89 -1.36 -7.94
C LEU A 12 14.51 -0.78 -6.66
N SER A 13 14.61 0.54 -6.52
CA SER A 13 15.07 1.19 -5.28
C SER A 13 14.05 1.07 -4.14
N ASP A 14 14.48 1.21 -2.88
CA ASP A 14 13.56 1.18 -1.73
C ASP A 14 12.57 2.36 -1.77
N ILE A 15 13.04 3.54 -2.17
CA ILE A 15 12.19 4.73 -2.37
C ILE A 15 11.16 4.45 -3.46
N GLY A 16 11.57 3.90 -4.60
CA GLY A 16 10.65 3.55 -5.69
C GLY A 16 9.61 2.54 -5.25
N LEU A 17 9.98 1.57 -4.41
CA LEU A 17 9.04 0.61 -3.83
C LEU A 17 8.00 1.30 -2.94
N ILE A 18 8.44 2.18 -2.04
CA ILE A 18 7.55 2.95 -1.16
C ILE A 18 6.57 3.80 -1.99
N ILE A 19 7.04 4.45 -3.05
CA ILE A 19 6.21 5.22 -3.97
C ILE A 19 5.14 4.32 -4.60
N ILE A 20 5.53 3.16 -5.16
CA ILE A 20 4.58 2.21 -5.78
C ILE A 20 3.54 1.68 -4.79
N ASP A 21 3.86 1.61 -3.49
CA ASP A 21 2.87 1.25 -2.46
C ASP A 21 1.95 2.41 -2.05
N LEU A 22 2.42 3.65 -2.13
CA LEU A 22 1.66 4.82 -1.67
C LEU A 22 0.76 5.41 -2.76
N VAL A 23 1.27 5.55 -3.98
CA VAL A 23 0.56 6.14 -5.12
C VAL A 23 -0.81 5.52 -5.39
N PRO A 24 -1.01 4.19 -5.36
CA PRO A 24 -2.31 3.56 -5.63
C PRO A 24 -3.41 4.12 -4.72
N LYS A 25 -3.08 4.43 -3.47
CA LYS A 25 -4.01 5.00 -2.49
C LYS A 25 -4.43 6.42 -2.84
N CYS A 26 -3.54 7.19 -3.48
CA CYS A 26 -3.85 8.54 -3.94
C CYS A 26 -4.75 8.54 -5.18
N ILE A 27 -4.75 7.46 -5.96
CA ILE A 27 -5.53 7.31 -7.20
C ILE A 27 -6.72 6.34 -7.04
N ASN A 28 -7.13 6.05 -5.80
CA ASN A 28 -8.25 5.17 -5.45
C ASN A 28 -8.15 3.76 -6.06
N ILE A 29 -6.95 3.18 -6.06
CA ILE A 29 -6.71 1.79 -6.42
C ILE A 29 -6.44 0.99 -5.15
N ASP A 30 -7.45 0.25 -4.73
CA ASP A 30 -7.40 -0.58 -3.52
C ASP A 30 -6.90 -2.01 -3.79
N SER A 31 -6.89 -2.42 -5.06
CA SER A 31 -6.43 -3.74 -5.48
C SER A 31 -4.97 -3.71 -5.94
N GLU A 32 -4.11 -4.42 -5.21
CA GLU A 32 -2.72 -4.62 -5.63
C GLU A 32 -2.65 -5.35 -6.99
N TYR A 33 -3.58 -6.24 -7.28
CA TYR A 33 -3.68 -6.87 -8.60
C TYR A 33 -3.96 -5.84 -9.70
N GLN A 34 -4.91 -4.93 -9.46
CA GLN A 34 -5.22 -3.85 -10.39
C GLN A 34 -4.00 -2.95 -10.63
N LEU A 35 -3.27 -2.59 -9.57
CA LEU A 35 -2.03 -1.82 -9.66
C LEU A 35 -1.04 -2.46 -10.62
N PHE A 36 -0.76 -3.76 -10.46
CA PHE A 36 0.20 -4.45 -11.33
C PHE A 36 -0.28 -4.59 -12.78
N ARG A 37 -1.60 -4.52 -13.03
CA ARG A 37 -2.17 -4.54 -14.38
C ARG A 37 -1.98 -3.22 -15.11
N ILE A 38 -2.05 -2.09 -14.39
CA ILE A 38 -1.94 -0.75 -15.00
C ILE A 38 -0.52 -0.19 -14.95
N LEU A 39 0.39 -0.84 -14.22
CA LEU A 39 1.74 -0.35 -14.04
C LEU A 39 2.51 -0.33 -15.37
N PRO A 40 3.20 0.78 -15.72
CA PRO A 40 4.01 0.87 -16.93
C PRO A 40 5.03 -0.28 -17.04
N TYR A 41 5.33 -0.70 -18.26
CA TYR A 41 6.22 -1.82 -18.54
C TYR A 41 7.61 -1.63 -17.93
N GLU A 42 8.14 -0.42 -17.95
CA GLU A 42 9.47 -0.08 -17.44
C GLU A 42 9.59 -0.32 -15.93
N LEU A 43 8.47 -0.14 -15.21
CA LEU A 43 8.38 -0.38 -13.77
C LEU A 43 8.06 -1.84 -13.47
N SER A 44 7.10 -2.43 -14.19
CA SER A 44 6.72 -3.83 -13.97
C SER A 44 7.86 -4.80 -14.29
N ALA A 45 8.64 -4.54 -15.34
CA ALA A 45 9.82 -5.33 -15.72
C ALA A 45 10.95 -5.31 -14.65
N ARG A 46 10.95 -4.31 -13.76
CA ARG A 46 11.90 -4.19 -12.64
C ARG A 46 11.39 -4.86 -11.36
N ILE A 47 10.14 -5.32 -11.34
CA ILE A 47 9.49 -5.86 -10.15
C ILE A 47 9.35 -7.36 -10.27
N GLU A 48 10.10 -8.06 -9.43
CA GLU A 48 9.81 -9.46 -9.12
C GLU A 48 8.89 -9.52 -7.89
N ARG A 49 7.72 -10.17 -8.02
CA ARG A 49 6.65 -10.13 -7.00
C ARG A 49 7.09 -10.65 -5.63
N SER A 50 7.86 -11.72 -5.58
CA SER A 50 8.39 -12.30 -4.33
C SER A 50 9.31 -11.32 -3.59
N VAL A 51 10.27 -10.74 -4.32
CA VAL A 51 11.23 -9.75 -3.83
C VAL A 51 10.52 -8.48 -3.37
N TYR A 52 9.56 -7.99 -4.17
CA TYR A 52 8.74 -6.84 -3.83
C TYR A 52 7.98 -7.05 -2.52
N ASN A 53 7.28 -8.18 -2.36
CA ASN A 53 6.50 -8.47 -1.17
C ASN A 53 7.35 -8.61 0.10
N ILE A 54 8.54 -9.21 -0.01
CA ILE A 54 9.48 -9.30 1.12
C ILE A 54 9.97 -7.91 1.52
N ARG A 55 10.40 -7.10 0.54
CA ARG A 55 10.92 -5.75 0.79
C ARG A 55 9.84 -4.79 1.29
N LYS A 56 8.63 -4.87 0.74
CA LYS A 56 7.44 -4.12 1.22
C LYS A 56 7.17 -4.36 2.70
N ARG A 57 7.29 -5.62 3.17
CA ARG A 57 7.19 -5.96 4.59
C ARG A 57 8.33 -5.37 5.42
N LYS A 58 9.58 -5.49 4.95
CA LYS A 58 10.75 -4.91 5.64
C LYS A 58 10.69 -3.38 5.75
N LEU A 59 10.13 -2.71 4.75
CA LEU A 59 9.98 -1.24 4.70
C LEU A 59 8.72 -0.73 5.41
N PHE A 60 8.00 -1.58 6.15
CA PHE A 60 6.77 -1.19 6.86
C PHE A 60 6.97 0.02 7.77
N TYR A 61 8.05 0.03 8.56
CA TYR A 61 8.39 1.12 9.47
C TYR A 61 8.52 2.47 8.74
N TYR A 62 9.32 2.51 7.66
CA TYR A 62 9.55 3.74 6.89
C TYR A 62 8.27 4.25 6.21
N ARG A 63 7.39 3.34 5.75
CA ARG A 63 6.08 3.72 5.21
C ARG A 63 5.20 4.37 6.28
N GLY A 64 5.21 3.86 7.51
CA GLY A 64 4.50 4.46 8.64
C GLY A 64 5.05 5.84 8.99
N LEU A 65 6.38 5.95 9.11
CA LEU A 65 7.05 7.22 9.38
C LEU A 65 6.73 8.29 8.32
N LEU A 66 6.74 7.92 7.05
CA LEU A 66 6.37 8.83 5.96
C LEU A 66 4.92 9.29 6.07
N ARG A 67 3.98 8.39 6.38
CA ARG A 67 2.56 8.74 6.58
C ARG A 67 2.36 9.70 7.74
N ASN A 68 3.06 9.48 8.85
CA ASN A 68 2.98 10.38 10.01
C ASN A 68 3.48 11.78 9.66
N LYS A 69 4.64 11.88 8.99
CA LYS A 69 5.16 13.17 8.51
C LYS A 69 4.20 13.85 7.54
N LEU A 70 3.59 13.11 6.63
CA LEU A 70 2.57 13.67 5.73
C LEU A 70 1.38 14.19 6.53
N ALA A 71 0.91 13.45 7.54
CA ALA A 71 -0.19 13.86 8.40
C ALA A 71 0.13 15.12 9.22
N GLU A 72 1.36 15.26 9.73
CA GLU A 72 1.82 16.47 10.43
C GLU A 72 1.78 17.72 9.56
N HIS A 73 1.96 17.56 8.24
CA HIS A 73 1.87 18.66 7.28
C HIS A 73 0.44 18.94 6.80
N ILE A 74 -0.54 18.11 7.14
CA ILE A 74 -1.94 18.40 6.85
C ILE A 74 -2.41 19.44 7.86
N PRO A 75 -2.85 20.64 7.42
CA PRO A 75 -3.30 21.67 8.35
C PRO A 75 -4.51 21.17 9.13
N SER A 76 -4.49 21.37 10.45
CA SER A 76 -5.62 21.12 11.34
C SER A 76 -6.71 22.17 11.09
N GLY A 77 -7.48 22.01 10.01
CA GLY A 77 -8.70 22.79 9.75
C GLY A 77 -9.96 21.97 10.05
N ASN A 78 -11.13 22.60 9.95
CA ASN A 78 -12.44 21.94 10.01
C ASN A 78 -12.74 21.15 8.73
N TYR A 79 -11.80 20.31 8.30
CA TYR A 79 -11.97 19.44 7.14
C TYR A 79 -12.32 18.04 7.64
N TYR A 80 -13.49 17.55 7.23
CA TYR A 80 -13.88 16.17 7.45
C TYR A 80 -13.38 15.33 6.28
N ILE A 81 -12.43 14.43 6.53
CA ILE A 81 -12.04 13.42 5.56
C ILE A 81 -13.09 12.32 5.63
N VAL A 82 -14.01 12.32 4.67
CA VAL A 82 -14.99 11.26 4.50
C VAL A 82 -14.34 10.16 3.68
N ASP A 83 -13.88 9.10 4.35
CA ASP A 83 -13.47 7.87 3.69
C ASP A 83 -14.71 7.11 3.24
N SER A 84 -14.65 6.46 2.08
CA SER A 84 -15.66 5.50 1.65
C SER A 84 -15.47 4.21 2.43
N MET A 85 -15.77 4.24 3.74
CA MET A 85 -15.90 3.02 4.52
C MET A 85 -17.06 2.23 3.92
N PRO A 86 -16.84 1.00 3.40
CA PRO A 86 -17.94 0.21 2.88
C PRO A 86 -18.89 -0.09 4.04
N PHE A 87 -20.09 0.48 3.98
CA PHE A 87 -21.13 0.19 4.94
C PHE A 87 -21.56 -1.27 4.73
N GLU A 88 -21.69 -2.05 5.80
CA GLU A 88 -22.24 -3.41 5.70
C GLU A 88 -23.67 -3.32 5.15
N VAL A 89 -23.83 -3.59 3.85
CA VAL A 89 -25.13 -3.57 3.17
C VAL A 89 -26.02 -4.73 3.65
N CYS A 90 -25.42 -5.79 4.21
CA CYS A 90 -26.12 -6.99 4.63
C CYS A 90 -25.73 -7.42 6.05
N LYS A 91 -26.56 -7.07 7.04
CA LYS A 91 -26.56 -7.78 8.34
C LYS A 91 -27.31 -9.10 8.18
N LEU A 92 -26.74 -10.21 8.63
CA LEU A 92 -27.44 -11.50 8.71
C LEU A 92 -28.67 -11.35 9.61
N SER A 93 -29.86 -11.33 9.01
CA SER A 93 -31.11 -11.07 9.74
C SER A 93 -31.59 -12.25 10.58
N ARG A 94 -31.02 -13.45 10.44
CA ARG A 94 -31.52 -14.66 11.10
C ARG A 94 -30.43 -15.68 11.42
N SER A 95 -30.10 -15.78 12.70
CA SER A 95 -29.86 -17.08 13.35
C SER A 95 -30.35 -17.00 14.78
N SER A 96 -31.67 -17.13 14.97
CA SER A 96 -32.19 -17.56 16.27
C SER A 96 -31.71 -18.99 16.50
N PRO A 97 -30.90 -19.26 17.55
CA PRO A 97 -30.50 -20.63 17.85
C PRO A 97 -31.74 -21.45 18.24
N LYS A 98 -31.86 -22.64 17.66
CA LYS A 98 -32.70 -23.71 18.21
C LYS A 98 -31.89 -24.46 19.26
#